data_AF-A0A660QBY5-F1
#
_entry.id   AF-A0A660QBY5-F1
#
_cell.length_a   1.000
_cell.length_b   1.000
_cell.length_c   1.000
_cell.angle_alpha   90.00
_cell.angle_beta   90.00
_cell.angle_gamma   90.00
#
_symmetry.space_group_name_H-M   'P 1'
#
loop_
_entity.id
_entity.type
_entity.pdbx_description
1 polymer ?
#
loop_
_entity_poly.entity_id
_entity_poly.type
_entity_poly.pdbx_seq_one_letter_code
_entity_poly.pdbx_strand_id
1 'polypeptide(L)'
;MTQGHTRKEALEMAADLVETMANKEGFRVEVFLGSGGEFEVGSTDPKPLIILLLKRKRELSGLSLSQAAERLGASSRNAYARYEQGRSDPTVEKLNELLHAVCPDTDFVVKECVGPNQSLQRTANRVR
;
A
#
# COMPACT_ATOMS: atom_id res chain seq x y z
N MET A 1 8.11 -4.16 17.67
CA MET A 1 7.40 -5.44 17.88
C MET A 1 5.99 -5.05 18.28
N THR A 2 4.98 -5.36 17.47
CA THR A 2 3.58 -5.04 17.77
C THR A 2 2.81 -6.36 17.72
N GLN A 3 2.49 -6.92 18.89
CA GLN A 3 1.62 -8.11 19.04
C GLN A 3 0.44 -7.73 19.94
N GLY A 4 -0.76 -8.14 19.53
CA GLY A 4 -2.03 -7.78 20.13
C GLY A 4 -2.65 -9.03 20.70
N HIS A 5 -3.25 -8.91 21.87
CA HIS A 5 -3.92 -10.02 22.52
C HIS A 5 -5.28 -10.32 21.89
N THR A 6 -5.83 -9.35 21.15
CA THR A 6 -7.09 -9.49 20.41
C THR A 6 -6.92 -9.18 18.92
N ARG A 7 -7.84 -9.69 18.09
CA ARG A 7 -7.88 -9.37 16.65
C ARG A 7 -8.02 -7.86 16.41
N LYS A 8 -8.78 -7.17 17.25
CA LYS A 8 -8.94 -5.72 17.16
C LYS A 8 -7.61 -5.00 17.37
N GLU A 9 -6.89 -5.34 18.44
CA GLU A 9 -5.55 -4.78 18.72
C GLU A 9 -4.57 -5.11 17.59
N ALA A 10 -4.63 -6.31 17.02
CA ALA A 10 -3.81 -6.68 15.87
C ALA A 10 -3.99 -5.76 14.65
N LEU A 11 -5.23 -5.33 14.39
CA LEU A 11 -5.55 -4.42 13.29
C LEU A 11 -5.12 -2.99 13.62
N GLU A 12 -5.35 -2.53 14.84
CA GLU A 12 -4.91 -1.20 15.32
C GLU A 12 -3.38 -1.07 15.20
N MET A 13 -2.65 -2.10 15.62
CA MET A 13 -1.20 -2.16 15.47
C MET A 13 -0.72 -2.25 14.01
N ALA A 14 -1.49 -2.87 13.12
CA ALA A 14 -1.17 -2.88 11.70
C ALA A 14 -1.30 -1.47 11.10
N ALA A 15 -2.33 -0.71 11.52
CA ALA A 15 -2.48 0.70 11.17
C ALA A 15 -1.28 1.52 11.66
N ASP A 16 -0.95 1.41 12.96
CA ASP A 16 0.17 2.10 13.59
C ASP A 16 1.51 1.77 12.91
N LEU A 17 1.73 0.51 12.54
CA LEU A 17 2.92 0.08 11.81
C LEU A 17 3.04 0.79 10.46
N VAL A 18 1.95 0.84 9.69
CA VAL A 18 1.94 1.48 8.37
C VAL A 18 2.15 2.99 8.50
N GLU A 19 1.48 3.65 9.45
CA GLU A 19 1.65 5.09 9.72
C GLU A 19 3.09 5.40 10.14
N THR A 20 3.65 4.60 11.05
CA THR A 20 5.05 4.73 11.51
C THR A 20 6.03 4.53 10.36
N MET A 21 5.80 3.55 9.49
CA MET A 21 6.67 3.26 8.36
C MET A 21 6.56 4.30 7.24
N ALA A 22 5.39 4.90 7.05
CA ALA A 22 5.21 6.03 6.15
C ALA A 22 5.91 7.29 6.64
N ASN A 23 6.02 7.46 7.98
CA ASN A 23 6.74 8.56 8.64
C ASN A 23 6.40 9.94 8.04
N LYS A 24 5.11 10.19 7.82
CA LYS A 24 4.57 11.42 7.25
C LYS A 24 3.61 12.06 8.24
N GLU A 25 3.87 13.32 8.59
CA GLU A 25 3.00 14.08 9.49
C GLU A 25 1.57 14.16 8.94
N GLY A 26 0.59 13.89 9.81
CA GLY A 26 -0.83 13.92 9.46
C GLY A 26 -1.32 12.76 8.57
N PHE A 27 -0.44 11.84 8.16
CA PHE A 27 -0.86 10.65 7.42
C PHE A 27 -1.56 9.66 8.34
N ARG A 28 -2.77 9.25 7.95
CA ARG A 28 -3.60 8.29 8.67
C ARG A 28 -4.06 7.19 7.74
N VAL A 29 -4.21 5.99 8.30
CA VAL A 29 -4.76 4.84 7.59
C VAL A 29 -5.97 4.26 8.32
N GLU A 30 -6.87 3.68 7.54
CA GLU A 30 -7.98 2.88 8.04
C GLU A 30 -7.73 1.41 7.68
N VAL A 31 -8.12 0.52 8.59
CA VAL A 31 -8.03 -0.92 8.39
C VAL A 31 -9.42 -1.50 8.20
N PHE A 32 -9.63 -2.18 7.07
CA PHE A 32 -10.90 -2.79 6.70
C PHE A 32 -10.78 -4.31 6.81
N LEU A 33 -11.77 -4.95 7.42
CA LEU A 33 -11.83 -6.40 7.47
C LEU A 33 -12.38 -6.95 6.15
N GLY A 34 -11.56 -7.74 5.47
CA GLY A 34 -11.96 -8.50 4.29
C GLY A 34 -12.61 -9.84 4.66
N SER A 35 -13.11 -10.54 3.64
CA SER A 35 -13.51 -11.94 3.75
C SER A 35 -12.29 -12.86 3.92
N GLY A 36 -12.48 -14.05 4.47
CA GLY A 36 -11.42 -15.08 4.48
C GLY A 36 -10.24 -14.82 5.42
N GLY A 37 -10.36 -13.87 6.36
CA GLY A 37 -9.29 -13.56 7.32
C GLY A 37 -8.30 -12.50 6.82
N GLU A 38 -8.49 -11.98 5.61
CA GLU A 38 -7.72 -10.85 5.09
C GLU A 38 -8.17 -9.52 5.71
N PHE A 39 -7.27 -8.54 5.66
CA PHE A 39 -7.59 -7.15 5.94
C PHE A 39 -6.93 -6.25 4.91
N GLU A 40 -7.53 -5.10 4.68
CA GLU A 40 -7.07 -4.09 3.75
C GLU A 40 -6.67 -2.85 4.54
N VAL A 41 -5.66 -2.13 4.06
CA VAL A 41 -5.23 -0.85 4.63
C VAL A 41 -5.48 0.22 3.58
N GLY A 42 -6.31 1.21 3.90
CA GLY A 42 -6.64 2.31 3.01
C GLY A 42 -6.34 3.67 3.62
N SER A 43 -6.28 4.69 2.77
CA SER A 43 -6.14 6.08 3.18
C SER A 43 -6.80 6.98 2.14
N THR A 44 -7.26 8.15 2.56
CA THR A 44 -7.71 9.22 1.66
C THR A 44 -6.53 9.86 0.91
N ASP A 45 -5.30 9.74 1.41
CA ASP A 45 -4.06 10.07 0.71
C ASP A 45 -3.34 8.76 0.32
N PRO A 46 -3.50 8.26 -0.92
CA PRO A 46 -2.90 6.99 -1.33
C PRO A 46 -1.38 7.08 -1.53
N LYS A 47 -0.82 8.29 -1.64
CA LYS A 47 0.58 8.49 -2.04
C LYS A 47 1.58 7.85 -1.07
N PRO A 48 1.47 7.98 0.26
CA PRO A 48 2.37 7.31 1.19
C PRO A 48 2.28 5.78 1.14
N LEU A 49 1.09 5.23 0.84
CA LEU A 49 0.92 3.79 0.65
C LEU A 49 1.66 3.29 -0.59
N ILE A 50 1.56 4.02 -1.71
CA ILE A 50 2.28 3.68 -2.95
C ILE A 50 3.79 3.74 -2.73
N ILE A 51 4.29 4.80 -2.10
CA ILE A 51 5.72 4.95 -1.74
C ILE A 51 6.19 3.75 -0.91
N LEU A 52 5.42 3.41 0.13
CA LEU A 52 5.78 2.33 1.04
C LEU A 52 5.76 0.96 0.34
N LEU A 53 4.75 0.72 -0.50
CA LEU A 53 4.62 -0.50 -1.30
C LEU A 53 5.84 -0.70 -2.21
N LEU A 54 6.20 0.31 -3.00
CA LEU A 54 7.33 0.26 -3.93
C LEU A 54 8.65 0.03 -3.20
N LYS A 55 8.85 0.76 -2.10
CA LYS A 55 10.04 0.61 -1.25
C LYS A 55 10.15 -0.80 -0.68
N ARG A 56 9.07 -1.34 -0.13
CA ARG A 56 9.07 -2.70 0.45
C ARG A 56 9.27 -3.78 -0.59
N LYS A 57 8.61 -3.70 -1.74
CA LYS A 57 8.80 -4.68 -2.82
C LYS A 57 10.22 -4.67 -3.37
N ARG A 58 10.84 -3.48 -3.51
CA ARG A 58 12.25 -3.37 -3.89
C ARG A 58 13.19 -3.97 -2.85
N GLU A 59 13.01 -3.61 -1.57
CA GLU A 59 13.84 -4.09 -0.46
C GLU A 59 13.76 -5.62 -0.31
N LEU A 60 12.55 -6.19 -0.36
CA LEU A 60 12.33 -7.64 -0.29
C LEU A 60 12.98 -8.40 -1.45
N SER A 61 13.10 -7.75 -2.60
CA SER A 61 13.73 -8.32 -3.80
C SER A 61 15.24 -8.12 -3.83
N GLY A 62 15.83 -7.49 -2.81
CA GLY A 62 17.27 -7.26 -2.68
C GLY A 62 17.83 -6.25 -3.68
N LEU A 63 16.98 -5.43 -4.32
CA LEU A 63 17.41 -4.51 -5.38
C LEU A 63 17.84 -3.15 -4.84
N SER A 64 18.94 -2.64 -5.37
CA SER A 64 19.27 -1.22 -5.28
C SER A 64 18.34 -0.36 -6.15
N LEU A 65 18.28 0.95 -5.87
CA LEU A 65 17.52 1.89 -6.70
C LEU A 65 17.98 1.90 -8.17
N SER A 66 19.29 1.77 -8.41
CA SER A 66 19.83 1.70 -9.77
C SER A 66 19.42 0.43 -10.50
N GLN A 67 19.43 -0.72 -9.83
CA GLN A 67 18.99 -1.98 -10.44
C GLN A 67 17.49 -1.98 -10.72
N ALA A 68 16.68 -1.39 -9.83
CA ALA A 68 15.25 -1.21 -10.08
C ALA A 68 14.99 -0.28 -11.29
N ALA A 69 15.76 0.80 -11.43
CA ALA A 69 15.68 1.68 -12.59
C ALA A 69 16.13 0.99 -13.90
N GLU A 70 17.16 0.15 -13.84
CA GLU A 70 17.61 -0.66 -14.97
C GLU A 70 16.55 -1.68 -15.40
N ARG A 71 15.94 -2.40 -14.45
CA ARG A 71 14.83 -3.32 -14.73
C ARG A 71 13.57 -2.64 -15.26
N LEU A 72 13.34 -1.38 -14.87
CA LEU A 72 12.30 -0.53 -15.45
C LEU A 72 12.59 -0.14 -16.91
N GLY A 73 13.79 -0.42 -17.43
CA GLY A 73 14.22 -0.01 -18.77
C GLY A 73 14.49 1.50 -18.88
N ALA A 74 14.73 2.17 -17.75
CA ALA A 74 14.91 3.61 -17.72
C ALA A 74 16.37 4.01 -17.97
N SER A 75 16.56 5.05 -18.78
CA SER A 75 17.90 5.62 -19.04
C SER A 75 18.49 6.35 -17.83
N SER A 76 17.65 6.77 -16.87
CA SER A 76 18.08 7.50 -15.68
C SER A 76 18.03 6.61 -14.42
N ARG A 77 19.14 6.61 -13.66
CA ARG A 77 19.23 5.94 -12.35
C ARG A 77 18.20 6.44 -11.34
N ASN A 78 17.66 7.65 -11.52
CA ASN A 78 16.68 8.25 -10.62
C ASN A 78 15.22 7.98 -11.04
N ALA A 79 14.99 7.30 -12.17
CA ALA A 79 13.65 7.11 -12.71
C ALA A 79 12.74 6.30 -11.79
N TYR A 80 13.29 5.32 -11.07
CA TYR A 80 12.55 4.57 -10.05
C TYR A 80 12.50 5.35 -8.72
N ALA A 81 13.63 5.94 -8.31
CA ALA A 81 13.79 6.63 -7.04
C ALA A 81 12.80 7.80 -6.84
N ARG A 82 12.45 8.53 -7.91
CA ARG A 82 11.48 9.65 -7.83
C ARG A 82 10.11 9.22 -7.28
N TYR A 83 9.70 7.97 -7.53
CA TYR A 83 8.42 7.43 -7.05
C TYR A 83 8.52 7.03 -5.58
N GLU A 84 9.60 6.34 -5.17
CA GLU A 84 9.84 6.07 -3.73
C GLU A 84 10.04 7.34 -2.90
N GLN A 85 10.51 8.43 -3.50
CA GLN A 85 10.67 9.72 -2.83
C GLN A 85 9.37 10.54 -2.82
N GLY A 86 8.30 10.08 -3.48
CA GLY A 86 7.06 10.84 -3.60
C GLY A 86 7.17 12.11 -4.46
N ARG A 87 8.25 12.26 -5.25
CA ARG A 87 8.42 13.39 -6.17
C ARG A 87 7.53 13.29 -7.40
N SER A 88 6.93 12.13 -7.64
CA SER A 88 6.04 11.91 -8.78
C SER A 88 5.01 10.85 -8.42
N ASP A 89 3.79 11.08 -8.88
CA ASP A 89 2.68 10.15 -8.69
C ASP A 89 2.55 9.29 -9.96
N PRO A 90 2.56 7.96 -9.84
CA PRO A 90 2.46 7.08 -11.01
C PRO A 90 1.02 7.06 -11.53
N THR A 91 0.86 6.97 -12.85
CA THR A 91 -0.40 6.49 -13.43
C THR A 91 -0.59 5.02 -13.08
N VAL A 92 -1.76 4.46 -13.34
CA VAL A 92 -2.03 3.02 -13.10
C VAL A 92 -1.07 2.15 -13.91
N GLU A 93 -0.85 2.49 -15.19
CA GLU A 93 0.07 1.79 -16.09
C GLU A 93 1.50 1.86 -15.55
N LYS A 94 1.93 3.06 -15.13
CA LYS A 94 3.27 3.24 -14.56
C LYS A 94 3.45 2.49 -13.24
N LEU A 95 2.41 2.43 -12.40
CA LEU A 95 2.45 1.66 -11.16
C LEU A 95 2.64 0.17 -11.43
N ASN A 96 1.94 -0.37 -12.44
CA ASN A 96 2.12 -1.75 -12.88
C ASN A 96 3.56 -2.01 -13.35
N GLU A 97 4.12 -1.13 -14.18
CA GLU A 97 5.52 -1.25 -14.63
C GLU A 97 6.53 -1.17 -13.48
N LEU A 98 6.33 -0.24 -12.54
CA LEU A 98 7.18 -0.09 -11.36
C LEU A 98 7.15 -1.35 -10.49
N LEU A 99 5.96 -1.93 -10.27
CA LEU A 99 5.81 -3.17 -9.51
C LEU A 99 6.45 -4.35 -10.24
N HIS A 100 6.26 -4.48 -11.55
CA HIS A 100 6.86 -5.55 -12.35
C HIS A 100 8.40 -5.48 -12.35
N ALA A 101 8.98 -4.27 -12.36
CA ALA A 101 10.43 -4.07 -12.30
C ALA A 101 11.06 -4.62 -11.00
N VAL A 102 10.32 -4.62 -9.89
CA VAL A 102 10.83 -5.10 -8.60
C VAL A 102 10.26 -6.44 -8.16
N CYS A 103 9.07 -6.81 -8.61
CA CYS A 103 8.34 -8.01 -8.21
C CYS A 103 7.66 -8.61 -9.45
N PRO A 104 8.42 -9.24 -10.37
CA PRO A 104 7.92 -9.69 -11.66
C PRO A 104 6.93 -10.85 -11.55
N ASP A 105 7.00 -11.63 -10.46
CA ASP A 105 6.17 -12.80 -10.22
C ASP A 105 4.82 -12.46 -9.57
N THR A 106 4.43 -11.19 -9.54
CA THR A 106 3.17 -10.73 -8.94
C THR A 106 2.47 -9.75 -9.87
N ASP A 107 1.18 -9.98 -10.08
CA ASP A 107 0.34 -9.07 -10.84
C ASP A 107 -0.26 -7.97 -9.97
N PHE A 108 -0.37 -6.77 -10.54
CA PHE A 108 -1.13 -5.68 -9.94
C PHE A 108 -2.61 -5.86 -10.27
N VAL A 109 -3.43 -6.05 -9.23
CA VAL A 109 -4.88 -6.24 -9.37
C VAL A 109 -5.62 -5.04 -8.81
N VAL A 110 -6.57 -4.51 -9.57
CA VAL A 110 -7.54 -3.51 -9.12
C VAL A 110 -8.83 -4.21 -8.78
N LYS A 111 -9.32 -4.01 -7.55
CA LYS A 111 -10.57 -4.58 -7.05
C LYS A 111 -11.41 -3.47 -6.43
N GLU A 112 -12.70 -3.48 -6.71
CA GLU A 112 -13.65 -2.63 -5.98
C GLU A 112 -13.85 -3.18 -4.57
N CYS A 113 -13.78 -2.31 -3.56
CA CYS A 113 -14.10 -2.66 -2.20
C CYS A 113 -15.21 -1.77 -1.64
N VAL A 114 -16.01 -2.32 -0.73
CA VAL A 114 -17.12 -1.59 -0.11
C VAL A 114 -16.53 -0.58 0.88
N GLY A 115 -16.52 0.69 0.48
CA GLY A 115 -16.02 1.78 1.32
C GLY A 115 -16.84 1.98 2.62
N PRO A 116 -16.29 2.72 3.60
CA PRO A 116 -16.83 2.86 4.96
C PRO A 116 -18.29 3.36 5.02
N ASN A 117 -18.78 4.06 4.00
CA ASN A 117 -20.15 4.59 3.99
C ASN A 117 -21.26 3.53 3.79
N GLN A 118 -20.96 2.36 3.22
CA GLN A 118 -21.99 1.33 2.98
C GLN A 118 -22.06 0.25 4.05
N SER A 119 -20.98 0.00 4.80
CA SER A 119 -20.99 -0.94 5.92
C SER A 119 -21.86 -0.43 7.07
N LEU A 120 -21.86 0.88 7.35
CA LEU A 120 -22.76 1.52 8.32
C LEU A 120 -24.24 1.48 7.87
N GLN A 121 -24.52 1.62 6.56
CA GLN A 121 -25.89 1.55 6.03
C GLN A 121 -26.47 0.13 6.05
N ARG A 122 -25.65 -0.91 5.88
CA ARG A 122 -26.10 -2.31 5.92
C ARG A 122 -26.47 -2.78 7.34
N THR A 123 -25.82 -2.24 8.37
CA THR A 123 -26.18 -2.54 9.77
C THR A 123 -27.45 -1.79 10.20
N ALA A 124 -27.69 -0.60 9.66
CA ALA A 124 -28.90 0.19 9.94
C ALA A 124 -30.16 -0.38 9.27
N ASN A 125 -30.04 -1.02 8.10
CA ASN A 125 -31.18 -1.59 7.36
C ASN A 125 -31.55 -3.04 7.74
N ARG A 126 -30.92 -3.62 8.77
CA ARG A 126 -31.24 -4.98 9.25
C ARG A 126 -32.09 -5.02 10.52
N VAL A 127 -32.56 -3.86 10.97
CA VAL A 127 -33.50 -3.70 12.10
C VAL A 127 -34.78 -3.02 11.59
N ARG A 128 -35.52 -3.70 10.72
CA ARG A 128 -36.95 -3.47 10.48
C ARG A 128 -37.62 -4.79 10.09
#